data_AF-A0A8E0RLQ4-F1
#
_entry.id   AF-A0A8E0RLQ4-F1
#
_cell.length_a   1.000
_cell.length_b   1.000
_cell.length_c   1.000
_cell.angle_alpha   90.00
_cell.angle_beta   90.00
_cell.angle_gamma   90.00
#
_symmetry.space_group_name_H-M   'P 1'
#
loop_
_entity.id
_entity.type
_entity.pdbx_description
1 polymer ?
#
loop_
_entity_poly.entity_id
_entity_poly.type
_entity_poly.pdbx_seq_one_letter_code
_entity_poly.pdbx_strand_id
1 'polypeptide(L)'
;MGQSSKLDETEIGQWKIASEAAEKFTTLYYCAFDKPNRPDLPGFFMNNVVLIWNGNRFETHPSVVEFFTKLPRSTTHLHSLSAQPVHSKLLLSTKLTTL
;
A
#
# COMPACT_ATOMS: atom_id res chain seq x y z
N MET A 1 15.96 -8.47 30.62
CA MET A 1 14.53 -8.82 30.38
C MET A 1 13.81 -7.54 30.03
N GLY A 2 13.51 -7.33 28.74
CA GLY A 2 12.82 -6.12 28.29
C GLY A 2 11.42 -6.08 28.90
N GLN A 3 11.09 -5.01 29.61
CA GLN A 3 9.72 -4.77 30.03
C GLN A 3 8.87 -4.65 28.77
N SER A 4 8.05 -5.67 28.50
CA SER A 4 6.93 -5.55 27.59
C SER A 4 5.93 -4.62 28.29
N SER A 5 6.05 -3.32 28.03
CA SER A 5 5.03 -2.35 28.43
C SER A 5 3.75 -2.75 27.70
N LYS A 6 2.67 -3.01 28.43
CA LYS A 6 1.35 -3.20 27.85
C LYS A 6 1.09 -2.06 26.86
N LEU A 7 0.65 -2.42 25.65
CA LEU A 7 0.17 -1.43 24.68
C LEU A 7 -0.95 -0.62 25.32
N ASP A 8 -0.91 0.70 25.15
CA ASP A 8 -1.99 1.55 25.64
C ASP A 8 -3.25 1.37 24.77
N GLU A 9 -4.41 1.81 25.27
CA GLU A 9 -5.69 1.64 24.56
C GLU A 9 -5.71 2.38 23.21
N THR A 10 -4.94 3.46 23.08
CA THR A 10 -4.84 4.24 21.85
C THR A 10 -4.06 3.48 20.79
N GLU A 11 -2.92 2.89 21.16
CA GLU A 11 -2.12 2.03 20.30
C GLU A 11 -2.95 0.84 19.82
N ILE A 12 -3.63 0.13 20.72
CA ILE A 12 -4.52 -0.99 20.34
C ILE A 12 -5.58 -0.54 19.32
N GLY A 13 -6.17 0.64 19.52
CA GLY A 13 -7.11 1.23 18.58
C GLY A 13 -6.51 1.47 17.19
N GLN A 14 -5.29 2.01 17.12
CA GLN A 14 -4.58 2.24 15.86
C GLN A 14 -4.26 0.94 15.12
N TRP A 15 -3.82 -0.10 15.85
CA TRP A 15 -3.59 -1.43 15.27
C TRP A 15 -4.87 -2.02 14.66
N LYS A 16 -6.00 -1.89 15.36
CA LYS A 16 -7.29 -2.34 14.86
C LYS A 16 -7.71 -1.60 13.59
N ILE A 17 -7.59 -0.27 13.58
CA ILE A 17 -7.89 0.55 12.40
C ILE A 17 -7.01 0.15 11.21
N ALA A 18 -5.71 -0.05 11.43
CA ALA A 18 -4.78 -0.46 10.39
C ALA A 18 -5.17 -1.82 9.79
N SER A 19 -5.52 -2.81 10.63
CA SER A 19 -5.94 -4.14 10.18
C SER A 19 -7.22 -4.07 9.35
N GLU A 20 -8.26 -3.42 9.87
CA GLU A 20 -9.56 -3.31 9.18
C GLU A 20 -9.46 -2.51 7.87
N ALA A 21 -8.66 -1.45 7.86
CA ALA A 21 -8.41 -0.66 6.66
C ALA A 21 -7.67 -1.49 5.59
N ALA A 22 -6.66 -2.26 5.99
CA ALA A 22 -5.92 -3.10 5.07
C ALA A 22 -6.79 -4.19 4.45
N GLU A 23 -7.62 -4.89 5.22
CA GLU A 23 -8.53 -5.93 4.71
C GLU A 23 -9.49 -5.38 3.65
N LYS A 24 -10.11 -4.23 3.93
CA LYS A 24 -11.00 -3.55 2.99
C LYS A 24 -10.24 -3.06 1.76
N PHE A 25 -9.09 -2.42 1.96
CA PHE A 25 -8.28 -1.88 0.88
C PHE A 25 -7.78 -2.97 -0.06
N THR A 26 -7.20 -4.05 0.46
CA THR A 26 -6.64 -5.13 -0.38
C THR A 26 -7.72 -5.86 -1.17
N THR A 27 -8.90 -6.03 -0.57
CA THR A 27 -10.05 -6.62 -1.27
C THR A 27 -10.42 -5.79 -2.50
N LEU A 28 -10.54 -4.47 -2.34
CA LEU A 28 -10.86 -3.56 -3.45
C LEU A 28 -9.71 -3.46 -4.45
N TYR A 29 -8.48 -3.34 -3.96
CA TYR A 29 -7.29 -3.17 -4.79
C TYR A 29 -7.07 -4.37 -5.71
N TYR A 30 -7.02 -5.59 -5.16
CA TYR A 30 -6.79 -6.78 -5.99
C TYR A 30 -7.99 -7.10 -6.89
N CYS A 31 -9.21 -6.79 -6.45
CA CYS A 31 -10.38 -6.86 -7.33
C CYS A 31 -10.24 -5.92 -8.55
N ALA A 32 -9.79 -4.68 -8.35
CA ALA A 32 -9.53 -3.74 -9.44
C ALA A 32 -8.32 -4.14 -10.30
N PHE A 33 -7.27 -4.67 -9.68
CA PHE A 33 -6.03 -5.08 -10.32
C PHE A 33 -6.21 -6.25 -11.29
N ASP A 34 -7.09 -7.19 -10.96
CA ASP A 34 -7.36 -8.37 -11.81
C ASP A 34 -8.39 -8.10 -12.92
N LYS A 35 -9.06 -6.93 -12.91
CA LYS A 35 -9.99 -6.55 -13.99
C LYS A 35 -9.24 -6.39 -15.32
N PRO A 36 -9.84 -6.81 -16.45
CA PRO A 36 -9.32 -6.51 -17.77
C PRO A 36 -9.04 -5.01 -17.95
N ASN A 37 -7.85 -4.67 -18.43
CA ASN A 37 -7.41 -3.29 -18.68
C ASN A 37 -7.36 -2.38 -17.43
N ARG A 38 -7.66 -2.92 -16.24
CA ARG A 38 -7.49 -2.27 -14.92
C ARG A 38 -8.08 -0.84 -14.84
N PRO A 39 -9.34 -0.61 -15.25
CA PRO A 39 -9.91 0.73 -15.41
C PRO A 39 -9.99 1.53 -14.10
N ASP A 40 -10.19 0.85 -12.97
CA ASP A 40 -10.37 1.49 -11.66
C ASP A 40 -9.04 1.69 -10.91
N LEU A 41 -7.97 1.00 -11.35
CA LEU A 41 -6.68 1.00 -10.67
C LEU A 41 -6.02 2.40 -10.54
N PRO A 42 -6.16 3.34 -11.50
CA PRO A 42 -5.66 4.70 -11.36
C PRO A 42 -6.11 5.42 -10.09
N GLY A 43 -7.31 5.12 -9.58
CA GLY A 43 -7.88 5.74 -8.38
C GLY A 43 -7.22 5.30 -7.06
N PHE A 44 -6.40 4.25 -7.08
CA PHE A 44 -5.72 3.73 -5.89
C PHE A 44 -4.37 4.40 -5.60
N PHE A 45 -3.89 5.27 -6.50
CA PHE A 45 -2.57 5.89 -6.39
C PHE A 45 -2.68 7.39 -6.14
N MET A 46 -1.81 7.90 -5.26
CA MET A 46 -1.63 9.34 -5.05
C MET A 46 -0.87 9.97 -6.23
N ASN A 47 -0.98 11.29 -6.39
CA ASN A 47 -0.28 12.02 -7.46
C ASN A 47 1.25 11.87 -7.39
N ASN A 48 1.80 11.70 -6.19
CA ASN A 48 3.23 11.50 -5.90
C ASN A 48 3.60 10.01 -5.70
N VAL A 49 2.85 9.08 -6.30
CA VAL A 49 3.13 7.65 -6.20
C VAL A 49 4.52 7.31 -6.74
N VAL A 50 5.22 6.44 -6.00
CA VAL A 50 6.44 5.78 -6.46
C VAL A 50 6.16 4.27 -6.44
N LEU A 51 6.31 3.62 -7.58
CA LEU A 51 6.21 2.18 -7.73
C LEU A 51 7.60 1.60 -7.96
N ILE A 52 7.91 0.50 -7.27
CA ILE A 52 9.06 -0.35 -7.58
C ILE A 52 8.52 -1.76 -7.88
N TRP A 53 8.59 -2.18 -9.13
CA TRP A 53 8.13 -3.50 -9.59
C TRP A 53 9.32 -4.34 -10.05
N ASN A 54 9.67 -5.39 -9.29
CA ASN A 54 10.81 -6.27 -9.57
C ASN A 54 12.12 -5.50 -9.84
N GLY A 55 12.38 -4.42 -9.08
CA GLY A 55 13.55 -3.55 -9.23
C GLY A 55 13.40 -2.39 -10.23
N ASN A 56 12.33 -2.36 -11.02
CA ASN A 56 12.06 -1.26 -11.95
C ASN A 56 11.27 -0.15 -11.26
N ARG A 57 11.77 1.08 -11.32
CA ARG A 57 11.21 2.24 -10.60
C ARG A 57 10.40 3.15 -11.51
N PHE A 58 9.24 3.60 -11.03
CA PHE A 58 8.34 4.55 -11.68
C PHE A 58 7.92 5.61 -10.67
N GLU A 59 8.06 6.90 -11.00
CA GLU A 59 7.92 8.00 -10.03
C GLU A 59 6.79 8.98 -10.33
N THR A 60 5.94 8.68 -11.31
CA THR A 60 4.80 9.54 -11.64
C THR A 60 3.53 8.71 -11.76
N HIS A 61 2.40 9.30 -11.34
CA HIS A 61 1.09 8.65 -11.47
C HIS A 61 0.80 8.17 -12.90
N PRO A 62 0.99 8.97 -13.97
CA PRO A 62 0.79 8.50 -15.35
C PRO A 62 1.69 7.31 -15.71
N SER A 63 2.97 7.32 -15.30
CA SER A 63 3.90 6.22 -15.58
C SER A 63 3.51 4.91 -14.89
N VAL A 64 2.99 5.00 -13.66
CA VAL A 64 2.50 3.86 -12.89
C VAL A 64 1.25 3.27 -13.54
N VAL A 65 0.30 4.14 -13.92
CA VAL A 65 -0.93 3.71 -14.60
C VAL A 65 -0.62 3.06 -15.95
N GLU A 66 0.22 3.69 -16.77
CA GLU A 66 0.63 3.15 -18.07
C GLU A 66 1.36 1.80 -17.94
N PHE A 67 2.21 1.67 -16.93
CA PHE A 67 2.86 0.39 -16.64
C PHE A 67 1.82 -0.70 -16.35
N PHE A 68 0.86 -0.42 -15.46
CA PHE A 68 -0.16 -1.40 -15.10
C PHE A 68 -1.11 -1.72 -16.26
N THR A 69 -1.48 -0.78 -17.13
CA THR A 69 -2.36 -1.09 -18.28
C THR A 69 -1.68 -2.02 -19.30
N LYS A 70 -0.35 -2.00 -19.39
CA LYS A 70 0.44 -2.86 -20.29
C LYS A 70 0.74 -4.25 -19.72
N LEU A 71 0.54 -4.49 -18.42
CA LEU A 71 0.77 -5.81 -17.85
C LEU A 71 -0.23 -6.85 -18.39
N PRO A 72 0.17 -8.11 -18.58
CA PRO A 72 -0.76 -9.21 -18.88
C PRO A 72 -1.84 -9.34 -17.81
N ARG A 73 -2.97 -9.95 -18.14
CA ARG A 73 -4.03 -10.24 -17.15
C ARG A 73 -3.47 -11.13 -16.03
N SER A 74 -3.93 -10.87 -14.82
CA SER A 74 -3.56 -11.60 -13.61
C SER A 74 -4.79 -12.08 -12.87
N THR A 75 -4.60 -13.09 -12.03
CA THR A 75 -5.55 -13.50 -11.00
C THR A 75 -4.78 -13.64 -9.69
N THR A 76 -5.20 -12.91 -8.68
CA THR A 76 -4.52 -12.83 -7.39
C THR A 76 -5.28 -13.64 -6.35
N HIS A 77 -4.57 -14.52 -5.65
CA HIS A 77 -5.10 -15.26 -4.49
C HIS A 77 -4.33 -14.84 -3.25
N LEU A 78 -5.00 -14.10 -2.36
CA LEU A 78 -4.39 -13.57 -1.13
C LEU A 78 -4.43 -14.63 -0.02
N HIS A 79 -3.26 -15.05 0.46
CA HIS A 79 -3.14 -16.04 1.54
C HIS A 79 -2.76 -15.44 2.89
N SER A 80 -2.13 -14.28 2.88
CA SER A 80 -1.67 -13.60 4.08
C SER A 80 -1.79 -12.09 3.90
N LEU A 81 -2.12 -11.41 4.99
CA LEU A 81 -2.19 -9.97 5.06
C LEU A 81 -1.61 -9.52 6.40
N SER A 82 -0.84 -8.44 6.37
CA SER A 82 -0.32 -7.79 7.57
C SER A 82 -0.38 -6.28 7.38
N ALA A 83 -0.76 -5.57 8.44
CA ALA A 83 -0.86 -4.12 8.45
C ALA A 83 -0.33 -3.58 9.77
N GLN A 84 0.31 -2.43 9.71
CA GLN A 84 0.91 -1.77 10.87
C GLN A 84 0.59 -0.27 10.82
N PRO A 85 0.26 0.36 11.96
CA PRO A 85 0.13 1.80 12.01
C PRO A 85 1.50 2.46 11.78
N VAL A 86 1.56 3.44 10.88
CA VAL A 86 2.79 4.19 10.61
C VAL A 86 3.01 5.20 11.73
N HIS A 87 4.18 5.12 12.37
CA HIS A 87 4.54 6.05 13.43
C HIS A 87 4.63 7.48 12.89
N SER A 88 4.00 8.42 13.59
CA SER A 88 3.97 9.85 13.22
C SER A 88 5.36 10.47 13.00
N LYS A 89 6.38 9.99 13.72
CA LYS A 89 7.78 10.42 13.57
C LYS A 89 8.37 10.11 12.18
N LEU A 90 7.85 9.10 11.49
CA LEU A 90 8.30 8.72 10.15
C LEU A 90 7.69 9.60 9.04
N LEU A 91 6.53 10.20 9.32
CA LEU A 91 5.83 11.07 8.36
C LEU A 91 6.51 12.44 8.17
N LEU A 92 7.40 12.83 9.10
CA LEU A 92 8.25 14.02 8.99
C LEU A 92 9.48 13.80 8.09
N SER A 93 9.75 12.55 7.69
CA SER A 93 10.94 12.17 6.93
C SER A 93 10.70 12.06 5.42
N THR A 94 9.69 12.73 4.87
CA THR A 94 9.46 12.87 3.42
C THR A 94 10.56 13.68 2.70
N LYS A 95 11.66 14.01 3.39
CA LYS A 95 12.92 14.53 2.83
C LYS A 95 14.04 13.49 2.72
N LEU A 96 13.76 12.18 2.83
CA LEU A 96 14.77 11.16 2.51
C LEU A 96 14.82 10.89 1.00
N THR A 97 15.69 11.67 0.36
CA THR A 97 16.64 11.23 -0.68
C THR A 97 16.06 10.89 -2.06
N THR A 98 15.97 11.92 -2.88
CA THR A 98 16.38 11.84 -4.29
C THR A 98 17.82 11.32 -4.31
N LEU A 99 18.04 10.10 -4.84
CA LEU A 99 19.36 9.63 -5.26
C LEU A 99 19.57 10.00 -6.72
#